data_AF-A0A0L7RAH7-F1
#
_entry.id   AF-A0A0L7RAH7-F1
#
_cell.length_a   1.000
_cell.length_b   1.000
_cell.length_c   1.000
_cell.angle_alpha   90.00
_cell.angle_beta   90.00
_cell.angle_gamma   90.00
#
_symmetry.space_group_name_H-M   'P 1'
#
loop_
_entity.id
_entity.type
_entity.pdbx_description
1 polymer ?
#
loop_
_entity_poly.entity_id
_entity_poly.type
_entity_poly.pdbx_seq_one_letter_code
_entity_poly.pdbx_strand_id
1 'polypeptide(L)'
;PYEEIHGSEVLKIWEKYWKYVPLLGTQLFSSLLIDRFTQVVNYLPIIAFVMDRKLKSIFLRVFKPEHIAAVFRQEGGTPTRSGIDILQHYRLNHRKYRLAGPFSLQGSDWLEMREKVEQDFNDIASRFFGKVDAICDDLITRIYKIRNRQNEVLPASFHEDMIRWAMECFCNLTFNKHLGFLESPGYNSTSEPSRIISSLMTAHKYMSRCETGFQVWRFFLTPFARKLFEACDVLDG
;
A
#
# COMPACT_ATOMS: atom_id res chain seq x y z
N PRO A 1 15.58 7.54 -30.23
CA PRO A 1 14.11 7.76 -30.22
C PRO A 1 13.38 6.81 -29.27
N TYR A 2 12.13 7.08 -28.90
CA TYR A 2 11.30 6.20 -28.04
C TYR A 2 11.30 4.72 -28.48
N GLU A 3 11.45 4.48 -29.77
CA GLU A 3 11.52 3.17 -30.43
C GLU A 3 12.83 2.40 -30.16
N GLU A 4 13.87 3.06 -29.63
CA GLU A 4 15.19 2.47 -29.31
C GLU A 4 15.31 2.05 -27.84
N ILE A 5 14.34 2.39 -26.99
CA ILE A 5 14.30 1.84 -25.63
C ILE A 5 14.07 0.35 -25.81
N HIS A 6 15.02 -0.49 -25.36
CA HIS A 6 14.93 -1.95 -25.43
C HIS A 6 13.67 -2.44 -24.70
N GLY A 7 12.54 -2.44 -25.43
CA GLY A 7 11.29 -3.07 -25.06
C GLY A 7 11.50 -4.56 -25.13
N SER A 8 12.04 -5.07 -24.02
CA SER A 8 12.40 -6.46 -23.74
C SER A 8 11.51 -7.43 -24.52
N GLU A 9 12.13 -8.40 -25.20
CA GLU A 9 11.46 -9.51 -25.91
C GLU A 9 10.37 -10.19 -25.07
N VAL A 10 10.41 -10.01 -23.75
CA VAL A 10 9.40 -10.38 -22.78
C VAL A 10 8.02 -9.76 -23.05
N LEU A 11 7.91 -8.55 -23.63
CA LEU A 11 6.63 -7.99 -24.06
C LEU A 11 6.01 -8.76 -25.25
N LYS A 12 6.85 -9.25 -26.18
CA LYS A 12 6.39 -10.11 -27.28
C LYS A 12 5.91 -11.47 -26.75
N ILE A 13 6.55 -11.98 -25.70
CA ILE A 13 6.11 -13.17 -24.96
C ILE A 13 4.75 -12.88 -24.29
N TRP A 14 4.60 -11.76 -23.59
CA TRP A 14 3.35 -11.36 -22.95
C TRP A 14 2.19 -11.27 -23.96
N GLU A 15 2.41 -10.63 -25.10
CA GLU A 15 1.44 -10.53 -26.21
C GLU A 15 1.03 -11.92 -26.75
N LYS A 16 1.98 -12.84 -26.86
CA LYS A 16 1.74 -14.22 -27.31
C LYS A 16 0.88 -15.02 -26.33
N TYR A 17 1.04 -14.81 -25.02
CA TYR A 17 0.38 -15.59 -23.99
C TYR A 17 -0.90 -14.95 -23.41
N TRP A 18 -1.10 -13.65 -23.60
CA TRP A 18 -2.30 -12.91 -23.13
C TRP A 18 -3.61 -13.52 -23.64
N LYS A 19 -3.60 -14.09 -24.85
CA LYS A 19 -4.77 -14.77 -25.46
C LYS A 19 -5.22 -16.03 -24.71
N TYR A 20 -4.36 -16.64 -23.89
CA TYR A 20 -4.65 -17.87 -23.14
C TYR A 20 -5.03 -17.61 -21.67
N VAL A 21 -4.88 -16.37 -21.21
CA VAL A 21 -5.29 -15.93 -19.85
C VAL A 21 -6.78 -16.23 -19.56
N PRO A 22 -7.72 -16.08 -20.52
CA PRO A 22 -9.12 -16.45 -20.28
C PRO A 22 -9.37 -17.96 -20.15
N LEU A 23 -8.46 -18.81 -20.66
CA LEU A 23 -8.65 -20.27 -20.75
C LEU A 23 -8.06 -21.05 -19.57
N LEU A 24 -6.98 -20.57 -18.95
CA LEU A 24 -6.20 -21.32 -17.95
C LEU A 24 -6.20 -20.68 -16.55
N GLY A 25 -6.86 -19.53 -16.40
CA GLY A 25 -6.94 -18.81 -15.14
C GLY A 25 -5.71 -17.94 -14.84
N THR A 26 -5.97 -16.81 -14.19
CA THR A 26 -4.99 -15.73 -13.96
C THR A 26 -3.91 -16.06 -12.94
N GLN A 27 -4.11 -17.07 -12.08
CA GLN A 27 -3.16 -17.40 -11.00
C GLN A 27 -1.92 -18.18 -11.48
N LEU A 28 -2.05 -19.04 -12.49
CA LEU A 28 -0.92 -19.77 -13.07
C LEU A 28 0.01 -18.86 -13.89
N PHE A 29 -0.56 -17.86 -14.57
CA PHE A 29 0.21 -16.93 -15.39
C PHE A 29 0.95 -15.86 -14.58
N SER A 30 0.38 -15.41 -13.46
CA SER A 30 1.02 -14.39 -12.62
C SER A 30 2.22 -14.96 -11.86
N SER A 31 2.18 -16.19 -11.34
CA SER A 31 3.32 -16.81 -10.65
C SER A 31 4.49 -17.13 -11.60
N LEU A 32 4.22 -17.67 -12.79
CA LEU A 32 5.26 -18.04 -13.76
C LEU A 32 5.99 -16.85 -14.39
N LEU A 33 5.33 -15.70 -14.49
CA LEU A 33 5.91 -14.50 -15.08
C LEU A 33 6.64 -13.66 -14.04
N ILE A 34 6.11 -13.48 -12.83
CA ILE A 34 6.73 -12.61 -11.82
C ILE A 34 8.14 -13.10 -11.40
N ASP A 35 8.33 -14.42 -11.26
CA ASP A 35 9.64 -14.99 -10.87
C ASP A 35 10.69 -14.94 -11.99
N ARG A 36 10.29 -15.10 -13.26
CA ARG A 36 11.22 -14.95 -14.40
C ARG A 36 11.50 -13.49 -14.75
N PHE A 37 10.54 -12.60 -14.52
CA PHE A 37 10.73 -11.16 -14.69
C PHE A 37 11.74 -10.60 -13.69
N THR A 38 11.68 -10.99 -12.42
CA THR A 38 12.61 -10.47 -11.39
C THR A 38 14.07 -10.83 -11.66
N GLN A 39 14.36 -11.98 -12.27
CA GLN A 39 15.75 -12.39 -12.59
C GLN A 39 16.37 -11.65 -13.78
N VAL A 40 15.60 -11.26 -14.80
CA VAL A 40 16.12 -10.57 -16.00
C VAL A 40 16.21 -9.04 -15.80
N VAL A 41 15.41 -8.49 -14.88
CA VAL A 41 15.24 -7.05 -14.64
C VAL A 41 16.47 -6.37 -14.00
N ASN A 42 17.40 -7.12 -13.39
CA ASN A 42 18.55 -6.53 -12.69
C ASN A 42 19.66 -5.97 -13.61
N TYR A 43 19.60 -6.19 -14.93
CA TYR A 43 20.67 -5.77 -15.85
C TYR A 43 20.33 -4.58 -16.76
N LEU A 44 19.09 -4.08 -16.74
CA LEU A 44 18.64 -3.00 -17.64
C LEU A 44 18.34 -1.69 -16.88
N PRO A 45 18.93 -0.55 -17.28
CA PRO A 45 18.81 0.73 -16.59
C PRO A 45 17.39 1.35 -16.60
N ILE A 46 16.61 1.04 -17.64
CA ILE A 46 15.24 1.50 -17.86
C ILE A 46 14.50 0.36 -18.57
N ILE A 47 13.29 0.02 -18.10
CA ILE A 47 12.44 -0.96 -18.76
C ILE A 47 11.11 -0.28 -19.12
N ALA A 48 10.79 -0.26 -20.42
CA ALA A 48 9.49 0.18 -20.90
C ALA A 48 8.51 -0.99 -20.93
N PHE A 49 7.34 -0.80 -20.35
CA PHE A 49 6.18 -1.68 -20.43
C PHE A 49 5.11 -1.00 -21.26
N VAL A 50 4.72 -1.61 -22.38
CA VAL A 50 3.60 -1.15 -23.20
C VAL A 50 2.43 -2.09 -22.93
N MET A 51 1.41 -1.62 -22.22
CA MET A 51 0.25 -2.44 -21.87
C MET A 51 -0.77 -2.49 -23.01
N ASP A 52 -0.89 -1.43 -23.80
CA ASP A 52 -1.79 -1.41 -24.96
C ASP A 52 -1.36 -0.35 -25.99
N ARG A 53 -1.22 -0.76 -27.26
CA ARG A 53 -0.92 0.13 -28.38
C ARG A 53 -2.12 1.03 -28.75
N LYS A 54 -3.36 0.65 -28.41
CA LYS A 54 -4.56 1.46 -28.68
C LYS A 54 -4.79 2.55 -27.63
N LEU A 55 -4.54 2.26 -26.35
CA LEU A 55 -4.66 3.22 -25.23
C LEU A 55 -3.45 4.16 -25.03
N LYS A 56 -2.40 4.08 -25.88
CA LYS A 56 -1.18 4.92 -25.83
C LYS A 56 -0.56 5.09 -24.43
N SER A 57 -0.73 4.10 -23.55
CA SER A 57 -0.25 4.18 -22.17
C SER A 57 1.00 3.32 -22.02
N ILE A 58 2.12 4.00 -21.78
CA ILE A 58 3.45 3.39 -21.65
C ILE A 58 3.91 3.61 -20.22
N PHE A 59 4.26 2.53 -19.54
CA PHE A 59 4.84 2.58 -18.20
C PHE A 59 6.35 2.41 -18.31
N LEU A 60 7.10 3.42 -17.89
CA LEU A 60 8.55 3.32 -17.78
C LEU A 60 8.91 3.00 -16.35
N ARG A 61 9.58 1.86 -16.12
CA ARG A 61 10.18 1.53 -14.83
C ARG A 61 11.64 1.95 -14.85
N VAL A 62 11.99 2.82 -13.92
CA VAL A 62 13.33 3.40 -13.78
C VAL A 62 14.00 2.84 -12.54
N PHE A 63 15.23 2.35 -12.66
CA PHE A 63 15.97 1.72 -11.56
C PHE A 63 17.18 2.52 -11.07
N LYS A 64 17.78 3.33 -11.96
CA LYS A 64 19.00 4.07 -11.66
C LYS A 64 18.72 5.40 -10.93
N PRO A 65 19.42 5.70 -9.81
CA PRO A 65 19.22 6.95 -9.05
C PRO A 65 19.33 8.21 -9.91
N GLU A 66 20.27 8.26 -10.86
CA GLU A 66 20.47 9.41 -11.74
C GLU A 66 19.26 9.67 -12.65
N HIS A 67 18.58 8.62 -13.10
CA HIS A 67 17.36 8.71 -13.91
C HIS A 67 16.16 9.09 -13.05
N ILE A 68 16.05 8.53 -11.83
CA ILE A 68 15.02 8.91 -10.86
C ILE A 68 15.13 10.41 -10.55
N ALA A 69 16.33 10.91 -10.28
CA ALA A 69 16.59 12.33 -10.06
C ALA A 69 16.25 13.19 -11.29
N ALA A 70 16.50 12.71 -12.50
CA ALA A 70 16.10 13.41 -13.72
C ALA A 70 14.57 13.53 -13.85
N VAL A 71 13.82 12.47 -13.52
CA VAL A 71 12.35 12.50 -13.48
C VAL A 71 11.87 13.54 -12.46
N PHE A 72 12.40 13.52 -11.23
CA PHE A 72 11.99 14.49 -10.21
C PHE A 72 12.37 15.94 -10.56
N ARG A 73 13.49 16.19 -11.26
CA ARG A 73 13.86 17.53 -11.72
C ARG A 73 12.93 18.08 -12.80
N GLN A 74 12.32 17.19 -13.60
CA GLN A 74 11.37 17.56 -14.66
C GLN A 74 9.92 17.51 -14.17
N GLU A 75 9.70 17.11 -12.91
CA GLU A 75 8.38 17.09 -12.32
C GLU A 75 7.83 18.52 -12.20
N GLY A 76 6.68 18.76 -12.81
CA GLY A 76 5.98 20.04 -12.70
C GLY A 76 5.41 20.26 -11.29
N GLY A 77 4.86 21.46 -11.05
CA GLY A 77 4.29 21.81 -9.74
C GLY A 77 3.11 20.94 -9.28
N THR A 78 2.40 20.29 -10.21
CA THR A 78 1.28 19.37 -9.91
C THR A 78 1.58 17.95 -10.41
N PRO A 79 2.32 17.14 -9.64
CA PRO A 79 2.58 15.77 -10.02
C PRO A 79 1.30 14.94 -10.05
N THR A 80 1.12 14.14 -11.11
CA THR A 80 0.08 13.12 -11.17
C THR A 80 0.64 11.78 -10.69
N ARG A 81 -0.08 11.11 -9.79
CA ARG A 81 0.32 9.81 -9.21
C ARG A 81 -0.76 8.76 -9.43
N SER A 82 -0.35 7.50 -9.59
CA SER A 82 -1.30 6.38 -9.53
C SER A 82 -1.86 6.27 -8.12
N GLY A 83 -3.18 6.40 -7.98
CA GLY A 83 -3.88 6.20 -6.72
C GLY A 83 -4.19 4.73 -6.46
N ILE A 84 -5.00 4.48 -5.42
CA ILE A 84 -5.56 3.15 -5.12
C ILE A 84 -7.02 3.15 -5.59
N ASP A 85 -7.25 2.59 -6.77
CA ASP A 85 -8.52 2.70 -7.49
C ASP A 85 -9.69 2.07 -6.71
N ILE A 86 -9.48 0.91 -6.07
CA ILE A 86 -10.54 0.23 -5.31
C ILE A 86 -10.96 1.04 -4.08
N LEU A 87 -10.00 1.69 -3.41
CA LEU A 87 -10.29 2.55 -2.26
C LEU A 87 -10.99 3.85 -2.70
N GLN A 88 -10.60 4.40 -3.85
CA GLN A 88 -11.32 5.52 -4.45
C GLN A 88 -12.76 5.14 -4.77
N HIS A 89 -12.98 3.97 -5.38
CA HIS A 89 -14.31 3.45 -5.66
C HIS A 89 -15.13 3.24 -4.39
N TYR A 90 -14.54 2.65 -3.35
CA TYR A 90 -15.17 2.49 -2.04
C TYR A 90 -15.64 3.84 -1.48
N ARG A 91 -14.74 4.83 -1.39
CA ARG A 91 -15.06 6.12 -0.77
C ARG A 91 -16.13 6.90 -1.55
N LEU A 92 -16.02 6.96 -2.87
CA LEU A 92 -16.92 7.76 -3.71
C LEU A 92 -18.26 7.08 -4.01
N ASN A 93 -18.27 5.76 -4.24
CA ASN A 93 -19.49 5.06 -4.68
C ASN A 93 -20.17 4.29 -3.57
N HIS A 94 -19.41 3.65 -2.67
CA HIS A 94 -19.97 2.87 -1.58
C HIS A 94 -20.31 3.77 -0.37
N ARG A 95 -19.35 4.52 0.15
CA ARG A 95 -19.55 5.47 1.27
C ARG A 95 -20.15 6.82 0.83
N LYS A 96 -20.11 7.13 -0.46
CA LYS A 96 -20.63 8.39 -1.05
C LYS A 96 -20.02 9.64 -0.42
N TYR A 97 -18.74 9.58 -0.07
CA TYR A 97 -17.99 10.75 0.38
C TYR A 97 -17.77 11.72 -0.77
N ARG A 98 -17.69 13.01 -0.44
CA ARG A 98 -17.39 14.07 -1.41
C ARG A 98 -15.98 13.93 -2.00
N LEU A 99 -15.03 13.47 -1.20
CA LEU A 99 -13.63 13.31 -1.58
C LEU A 99 -13.14 11.90 -1.27
N ALA A 100 -12.33 11.34 -2.16
CA ALA A 100 -11.70 10.04 -2.00
C ALA A 100 -10.47 10.07 -1.08
N GLY A 101 -10.06 11.25 -0.61
CA GLY A 101 -8.92 11.44 0.28
C GLY A 101 -7.57 11.62 -0.45
N PRO A 102 -6.49 11.89 0.30
CA PRO A 102 -5.25 12.46 -0.24
C PRO A 102 -4.56 11.62 -1.33
N PHE A 103 -4.63 10.30 -1.23
CA PHE A 103 -4.04 9.37 -2.21
C PHE A 103 -4.74 9.35 -3.57
N SER A 104 -5.95 9.91 -3.65
CA SER A 104 -6.75 9.96 -4.87
C SER A 104 -6.89 11.39 -5.42
N LEU A 105 -6.50 12.40 -4.65
CA LEU A 105 -6.48 13.79 -5.11
C LEU A 105 -5.33 14.00 -6.11
N GLN A 106 -5.56 14.86 -7.10
CA GLN A 106 -4.58 15.21 -8.13
C GLN A 106 -4.67 16.71 -8.41
N GLY A 107 -3.64 17.27 -9.05
CA GLY A 107 -3.69 18.67 -9.50
C GLY A 107 -3.79 19.68 -8.36
N SER A 108 -4.64 20.69 -8.54
CA SER A 108 -4.86 21.78 -7.58
C SER A 108 -5.40 21.29 -6.23
N ASP A 109 -6.31 20.32 -6.23
CA ASP A 109 -6.95 19.83 -5.00
C ASP A 109 -5.93 19.13 -4.09
N TRP A 110 -4.97 18.42 -4.70
CA TRP A 110 -3.85 17.83 -3.96
C TRP A 110 -2.89 18.89 -3.42
N LEU A 111 -2.59 19.92 -4.22
CA LEU A 111 -1.72 21.02 -3.78
C LEU A 111 -2.32 21.77 -2.59
N GLU A 112 -3.60 22.13 -2.65
CA GLU A 112 -4.28 22.83 -1.56
C GLU A 112 -4.30 21.97 -0.28
N MET A 113 -4.51 20.66 -0.41
CA MET A 113 -4.47 19.75 0.73
C MET A 113 -3.06 19.62 1.31
N ARG A 114 -2.03 19.50 0.44
CA ARG A 114 -0.62 19.40 0.86
C ARG A 114 -0.18 20.65 1.60
N GLU A 115 -0.44 21.83 1.06
CA GLU A 115 -0.02 23.10 1.65
C GLU A 115 -0.54 23.26 3.09
N LYS A 116 -1.77 22.82 3.35
CA LYS A 116 -2.39 22.87 4.69
C LYS A 116 -1.72 21.96 5.72
N VAL A 117 -1.07 20.88 5.30
CA VAL A 117 -0.47 19.89 6.23
C VAL A 117 1.06 19.95 6.24
N GLU A 118 1.70 20.50 5.21
CA GLU A 118 3.16 20.46 5.03
C GLU A 118 3.92 21.09 6.20
N GLN A 119 3.43 22.21 6.75
CA GLN A 119 4.04 22.82 7.92
C GLN A 119 3.99 21.91 9.16
N ASP A 120 2.85 21.27 9.42
CA ASP A 120 2.74 20.34 10.55
C ASP A 120 3.67 19.14 10.37
N PHE A 121 3.77 18.60 9.16
CA PHE A 121 4.66 17.48 8.86
C PHE A 121 6.15 17.78 9.10
N ASN A 122 6.60 19.01 8.85
CA ASN A 122 7.98 19.41 9.12
C ASN A 122 8.31 19.41 10.62
N ASP A 123 7.33 19.74 11.47
CA ASP A 123 7.53 19.83 12.92
C ASP A 123 7.25 18.51 13.66
N ILE A 124 6.57 17.54 13.02
CA ILE A 124 6.12 16.28 13.63
C ILE A 124 7.25 15.58 14.39
N ALA A 125 8.43 15.43 13.78
CA ALA A 125 9.52 14.68 14.40
C ALA A 125 9.92 15.27 15.76
N SER A 126 10.11 16.59 15.82
CA SER A 126 10.48 17.29 17.05
C SER A 126 9.40 17.25 18.13
N ARG A 127 8.12 17.34 17.73
CA ARG A 127 6.98 17.40 18.66
C ARG A 127 6.62 16.03 19.25
N PHE A 128 6.82 14.96 18.50
CA PHE A 128 6.32 13.63 18.86
C PHE A 128 7.41 12.64 19.27
N PHE A 129 8.69 12.98 19.13
CA PHE A 129 9.81 12.09 19.49
C PHE A 129 9.63 11.47 20.89
N GLY A 130 9.43 12.28 21.93
CA GLY A 130 9.30 11.78 23.31
C GLY A 130 8.08 10.88 23.52
N LYS A 131 7.01 11.06 22.75
CA LYS A 131 5.82 10.19 22.83
C LYS A 131 6.06 8.85 22.14
N VAL A 132 6.72 8.87 20.98
CA VAL A 132 7.13 7.65 20.28
C VAL A 132 8.14 6.87 21.13
N ASP A 133 9.07 7.56 21.80
CA ASP A 133 10.06 6.96 22.71
C ASP A 133 9.37 6.22 23.87
N ALA A 134 8.39 6.85 24.52
CA ALA A 134 7.58 6.20 25.56
C ALA A 134 6.82 4.96 25.04
N ILE A 135 6.28 5.01 23.82
CA ILE A 135 5.59 3.86 23.20
C ILE A 135 6.59 2.75 22.84
N CYS A 136 7.85 3.10 22.52
CA CYS A 136 8.92 2.12 22.36
C CYS A 136 9.25 1.40 23.68
N ASP A 137 9.25 2.10 24.82
CA ASP A 137 9.42 1.47 26.13
C ASP A 137 8.28 0.48 26.44
N ASP A 138 7.05 0.79 26.04
CA ASP A 138 5.91 -0.12 26.15
C ASP A 138 6.10 -1.38 25.29
N LEU A 139 6.59 -1.22 24.05
CA LEU A 139 6.92 -2.35 23.18
C LEU A 139 8.05 -3.20 23.77
N ILE A 140 9.10 -2.59 24.34
CA ILE A 140 10.20 -3.29 25.01
C ILE A 140 9.66 -4.11 26.19
N THR A 141 8.78 -3.50 27.00
CA THR A 141 8.11 -4.16 28.12
C THR A 141 7.27 -5.35 27.64
N ARG A 142 6.58 -5.21 26.51
CA ARG A 142 5.84 -6.30 25.88
C ARG A 142 6.76 -7.43 25.42
N ILE A 143 7.87 -7.12 24.76
CA ILE A 143 8.88 -8.10 24.30
C ILE A 143 9.40 -8.92 25.49
N TYR A 144 9.72 -8.26 26.61
CA TYR A 144 10.18 -8.94 27.83
C TYR A 144 9.15 -9.91 28.41
N LYS A 145 7.85 -9.66 28.22
CA LYS A 145 6.75 -10.52 28.70
C LYS A 145 6.49 -11.72 27.80
N ILE A 146 6.75 -11.61 26.49
CA ILE A 146 6.41 -12.67 25.52
C ILE A 146 7.58 -13.57 25.13
N ARG A 147 8.82 -13.19 25.50
CA ARG A 147 9.99 -14.01 25.21
C ARG A 147 9.91 -15.39 25.87
N ASN A 148 10.39 -16.41 25.15
CA ASN A 148 10.50 -17.77 25.67
C ASN A 148 11.68 -17.91 26.66
N ARG A 149 11.93 -19.13 27.15
CA ARG A 149 13.05 -19.42 28.08
C ARG A 149 14.43 -19.17 27.47
N GLN A 150 14.53 -19.12 26.15
CA GLN A 150 15.73 -18.84 25.38
C GLN A 150 15.89 -17.34 25.06
N ASN A 151 15.02 -16.48 25.61
CA ASN A 151 14.95 -15.03 25.31
C ASN A 151 14.58 -14.70 23.86
N GLU A 152 13.88 -15.58 23.17
CA GLU A 152 13.40 -15.35 21.80
C GLU A 152 11.91 -15.04 21.77
N VAL A 153 11.50 -14.17 20.84
CA VAL A 153 10.08 -13.93 20.53
C VAL A 153 9.70 -14.76 19.32
N LEU A 154 8.54 -15.44 19.39
CA LEU A 154 8.04 -16.22 18.26
C LEU A 154 7.77 -15.29 17.05
N PRO A 155 8.40 -15.53 15.88
CA PRO A 155 8.27 -14.63 14.73
C PRO A 155 6.82 -14.45 14.24
N ALA A 156 6.01 -15.50 14.38
CA ALA A 156 4.62 -15.50 13.93
C ALA A 156 3.73 -14.49 14.68
N SER A 157 3.99 -14.24 15.95
CA SER A 157 3.23 -13.26 16.75
C SER A 157 3.83 -11.86 16.68
N PHE A 158 5.15 -11.75 16.48
CA PHE A 158 5.84 -10.47 16.54
C PHE A 158 5.43 -9.51 15.41
N HIS A 159 5.05 -10.02 14.24
CA HIS A 159 4.53 -9.17 13.16
C HIS A 159 3.27 -8.39 13.59
N GLU A 160 2.36 -9.03 14.33
CA GLU A 160 1.17 -8.36 14.84
C GLU A 160 1.53 -7.35 15.93
N ASP A 161 2.47 -7.68 16.84
CA ASP A 161 2.96 -6.73 17.84
C ASP A 161 3.59 -5.48 17.19
N MET A 162 4.30 -5.63 16.06
CA MET A 162 4.82 -4.49 15.30
C MET A 162 3.72 -3.64 14.66
N ILE A 163 2.65 -4.26 14.16
CA ILE A 163 1.48 -3.51 13.64
C ILE A 163 0.79 -2.77 14.79
N ARG A 164 0.64 -3.40 15.96
CA ARG A 164 0.05 -2.78 17.16
C ARG A 164 0.85 -1.59 17.64
N TRP A 165 2.19 -1.73 17.70
CA TRP A 165 3.09 -0.61 18.01
C TRP A 165 2.95 0.52 17.00
N ALA A 166 2.95 0.22 15.70
CA ALA A 166 2.77 1.23 14.67
C ALA A 166 1.41 1.95 14.79
N MET A 167 0.35 1.22 15.15
CA MET A 167 -0.98 1.79 15.40
C MET A 167 -1.02 2.66 16.66
N GLU A 168 -0.37 2.26 17.75
CA GLU A 168 -0.27 3.09 18.96
C GLU A 168 0.47 4.40 18.64
N CYS A 169 1.60 4.32 17.95
CA CYS A 169 2.35 5.49 17.47
C CYS A 169 1.48 6.39 16.58
N PHE A 170 0.76 5.80 15.62
CA PHE A 170 -0.11 6.54 14.71
C PHE A 170 -1.25 7.25 15.44
N CYS A 171 -1.94 6.56 16.35
CA CYS A 171 -3.05 7.12 17.12
C CYS A 171 -2.57 8.20 18.09
N ASN A 172 -1.41 8.03 18.70
CA ASN A 172 -0.82 9.04 19.55
C ASN A 172 -0.40 10.29 18.74
N LEU A 173 0.20 10.09 17.57
CA LEU A 173 0.59 11.19 16.68
C LEU A 173 -0.64 11.95 16.15
N THR A 174 -1.66 11.23 15.71
CA THR A 174 -2.83 11.81 15.02
C THR A 174 -3.86 12.38 15.99
N PHE A 175 -4.11 11.70 17.11
CA PHE A 175 -5.19 12.03 18.04
C PHE A 175 -4.71 12.45 19.42
N ASN A 176 -3.40 12.41 19.68
CA ASN A 176 -2.83 12.65 21.02
C ASN A 176 -3.47 11.75 22.09
N LYS A 177 -3.78 10.50 21.73
CA LYS A 177 -4.43 9.51 22.60
C LYS A 177 -3.68 8.20 22.60
N HIS A 178 -3.62 7.59 23.78
CA HIS A 178 -3.25 6.20 23.95
C HIS A 178 -4.52 5.35 23.84
N LEU A 179 -4.53 4.38 22.93
CA LEU A 179 -5.68 3.49 22.69
C LEU A 179 -5.44 2.08 23.21
N GLY A 180 -4.24 1.80 23.73
CA GLY A 180 -3.93 0.56 24.43
C GLY A 180 -3.75 -0.63 23.49
N PHE A 181 -3.26 -0.43 22.26
CA PHE A 181 -2.91 -1.50 21.33
C PHE A 181 -1.83 -2.45 21.88
N LEU A 182 -0.96 -1.94 22.77
CA LEU A 182 0.12 -2.67 23.44
C LEU A 182 -0.22 -3.07 24.89
N GLU A 183 -1.36 -2.65 25.43
CA GLU A 183 -1.79 -3.01 26.77
C GLU A 183 -2.44 -4.39 26.78
N SER A 184 -2.34 -5.12 27.89
CA SER A 184 -2.90 -6.48 28.03
C SER A 184 -4.39 -6.59 27.65
N PRO A 185 -5.29 -5.64 28.02
CA PRO A 185 -6.69 -5.70 27.59
C PRO A 185 -6.88 -5.55 26.07
N GLY A 186 -6.01 -4.80 25.38
CA GLY A 186 -6.07 -4.58 23.93
C GLY A 186 -5.74 -5.81 23.09
N TYR A 187 -5.14 -6.86 23.69
CA TYR A 187 -4.91 -8.15 23.04
C TYR A 187 -6.12 -9.11 23.13
N ASN A 188 -7.18 -8.73 23.86
CA ASN A 188 -8.41 -9.52 23.84
C ASN A 188 -9.05 -9.45 22.45
N SER A 189 -9.42 -10.59 21.86
CA SER A 189 -10.01 -10.66 20.52
C SER A 189 -11.31 -9.87 20.35
N THR A 190 -12.04 -9.60 21.44
CA THR A 190 -13.26 -8.78 21.43
C THR A 190 -13.00 -7.29 21.68
N SER A 191 -11.76 -6.91 22.01
CA SER A 191 -11.41 -5.52 22.27
C SER A 191 -11.39 -4.68 20.98
N GLU A 192 -11.70 -3.40 21.10
CA GLU A 192 -11.64 -2.44 19.99
C GLU A 192 -10.27 -2.43 19.29
N PRO A 193 -9.11 -2.37 20.00
CA PRO A 193 -7.80 -2.45 19.36
C PRO A 193 -7.60 -3.70 18.51
N SER A 194 -8.01 -4.87 19.00
CA SER A 194 -7.90 -6.12 18.23
C SER A 194 -8.82 -6.14 17.01
N ARG A 195 -10.04 -5.58 17.12
CA ARG A 195 -10.96 -5.43 15.99
C ARG A 195 -10.37 -4.52 14.90
N ILE A 196 -9.78 -3.38 15.30
CA ILE A 196 -9.11 -2.45 14.38
C ILE A 196 -7.93 -3.14 13.67
N ILE A 197 -7.06 -3.84 14.42
CA ILE A 197 -5.90 -4.54 13.84
C ILE A 197 -6.35 -5.62 12.85
N SER A 198 -7.34 -6.43 13.22
CA SER A 198 -7.90 -7.47 12.35
C SER A 198 -8.50 -6.88 11.06
N SER A 199 -9.28 -5.80 11.18
CA SER A 199 -9.85 -5.09 10.03
C SER A 199 -8.77 -4.47 9.15
N LEU A 200 -7.73 -3.86 9.73
CA LEU A 200 -6.61 -3.29 8.99
C LEU A 200 -5.85 -4.35 8.18
N MET A 201 -5.50 -5.49 8.79
CA MET A 201 -4.83 -6.58 8.09
C MET A 201 -5.72 -7.16 6.97
N THR A 202 -7.03 -7.28 7.24
CA THR A 202 -8.01 -7.76 6.26
C THR A 202 -8.13 -6.80 5.09
N ALA A 203 -8.25 -5.50 5.36
CA ALA A 203 -8.30 -4.46 4.34
C ALA A 203 -7.02 -4.48 3.50
N HIS A 204 -5.84 -4.51 4.12
CA HIS A 204 -4.56 -4.56 3.40
C HIS A 204 -4.49 -5.79 2.46
N LYS A 205 -4.85 -6.97 2.96
CA LYS A 205 -4.84 -8.22 2.18
C LYS A 205 -5.76 -8.16 0.97
N TYR A 206 -7.00 -7.73 1.14
CA TYR A 206 -7.97 -7.72 0.03
C TYR A 206 -7.78 -6.51 -0.90
N MET A 207 -7.28 -5.39 -0.41
CA MET A 207 -6.83 -4.27 -1.24
C MET A 207 -5.73 -4.71 -2.19
N SER A 208 -4.66 -5.34 -1.68
CA SER A 208 -3.58 -5.88 -2.51
C SER A 208 -4.11 -6.83 -3.59
N ARG A 209 -5.07 -7.70 -3.26
CA ARG A 209 -5.71 -8.62 -4.21
C ARG A 209 -6.59 -7.93 -5.24
N CYS A 210 -7.23 -6.82 -4.91
CA CYS A 210 -8.05 -6.05 -5.85
C CYS A 210 -7.20 -5.21 -6.80
N GLU A 211 -6.03 -4.74 -6.36
CA GLU A 211 -5.12 -3.94 -7.18
C GLU A 211 -4.14 -4.78 -8.01
N THR A 212 -3.90 -6.04 -7.63
CA THR A 212 -2.99 -6.92 -8.35
C THR A 212 -3.70 -7.63 -9.50
N GLY A 213 -3.19 -7.44 -10.72
CA GLY A 213 -3.66 -8.15 -11.91
C GLY A 213 -4.87 -7.47 -12.56
N PHE A 214 -5.76 -8.27 -13.16
CA PHE A 214 -6.95 -7.71 -13.82
C PHE A 214 -7.99 -7.31 -12.79
N GLN A 215 -8.32 -6.01 -12.74
CA GLN A 215 -9.24 -5.39 -11.79
C GLN A 215 -10.72 -5.73 -12.09
N VAL A 216 -11.10 -7.01 -11.97
CA VAL A 216 -12.46 -7.52 -12.25
C VAL A 216 -13.55 -6.78 -11.47
N TRP A 217 -13.20 -6.27 -10.29
CA TRP A 217 -14.10 -5.51 -9.42
C TRP A 217 -14.69 -4.25 -10.07
N ARG A 218 -14.07 -3.73 -11.14
CA ARG A 218 -14.61 -2.59 -11.91
C ARG A 218 -15.91 -2.92 -12.65
N PHE A 219 -16.16 -4.20 -12.95
CA PHE A 219 -17.35 -4.64 -13.69
C PHE A 219 -18.50 -5.07 -12.77
N PHE A 220 -18.18 -5.72 -11.65
CA PHE A 220 -19.15 -6.15 -10.65
C PHE A 220 -18.49 -6.32 -9.28
N LEU A 221 -19.29 -6.24 -8.22
CA LEU A 221 -18.80 -6.38 -6.85
C LEU A 221 -18.34 -7.82 -6.56
N THR A 222 -17.02 -8.03 -6.56
CA THR A 222 -16.42 -9.34 -6.26
C THR A 222 -16.45 -9.66 -4.77
N PRO A 223 -16.34 -10.94 -4.36
CA PRO A 223 -16.22 -11.31 -2.95
C PRO A 223 -15.01 -10.68 -2.25
N PHE A 224 -13.91 -10.43 -2.98
CA PHE A 224 -12.73 -9.75 -2.43
C PHE A 224 -13.01 -8.28 -2.15
N ALA A 225 -13.63 -7.58 -3.10
CA ALA A 225 -14.03 -6.19 -2.92
C ALA A 225 -15.04 -6.05 -1.75
N ARG A 226 -15.98 -6.99 -1.61
CA ARG A 226 -16.92 -7.00 -0.49
C ARG A 226 -16.23 -7.12 0.87
N LYS A 227 -15.30 -8.07 1.02
CA LYS A 227 -14.54 -8.23 2.27
C LYS A 227 -13.65 -7.03 2.58
N LEU A 228 -13.10 -6.37 1.55
CA LEU A 228 -12.40 -5.11 1.71
C LEU A 228 -13.34 -4.02 2.25
N PHE A 229 -14.53 -3.87 1.66
CA PHE A 229 -15.48 -2.84 2.06
C PHE A 229 -15.97 -3.07 3.49
N GLU A 230 -16.31 -4.30 3.86
CA GLU A 230 -16.68 -4.66 5.24
C GLU A 230 -15.55 -4.32 6.24
N ALA A 231 -14.30 -4.58 5.88
CA ALA A 231 -13.16 -4.25 6.75
C ALA A 231 -12.93 -2.72 6.84
N CYS A 232 -13.04 -2.00 5.72
CA CYS A 232 -12.98 -0.54 5.71
C CYS A 232 -14.16 0.07 6.48
N ASP A 233 -15.33 -0.56 6.47
CA ASP A 233 -16.50 -0.05 7.18
C ASP A 233 -16.31 -0.06 8.70
N VAL A 234 -15.54 -1.01 9.22
CA VAL A 234 -15.13 -1.06 10.63
C VAL A 234 -14.05 -0.02 10.96
N LEU A 235 -13.19 0.33 10.00
CA LEU A 235 -12.13 1.32 10.21
C LEU A 235 -12.64 2.76 10.10
N ASP A 236 -13.61 3.00 9.21
CA ASP A 236 -14.24 4.31 8.97
C ASP A 236 -15.46 4.55 9.90
N GLY A 237 -15.87 3.54 10.68
CA GLY A 237 -17.12 3.49 11.46
C GLY A 237 -16.95 3.78 12.95
#